data_AF-A0A841LKZ9-F1
#
_entry.id   AF-A0A841LKZ9-F1
#
_cell.length_a   1.000
_cell.length_b   1.000
_cell.length_c   1.000
_cell.angle_alpha   90.00
_cell.angle_beta   90.00
_cell.angle_gamma   90.00
#
_symmetry.space_group_name_H-M   'P 1'
#
loop_
_entity.id
_entity.type
_entity.pdbx_description
1 polymer ?
#
loop_
_entity_poly.entity_id
_entity_poly.type
_entity_poly.pdbx_seq_one_letter_code
_entity_poly.pdbx_strand_id
1 'polypeptide(L)'
;MLTSNLKSIVSDNVLHAKWLNTLSYMENAGAKKISASEHKENVNLIILKHAAEEHRHAYYLKKQISKIDGALCKTYTNAELLSPNHTKYYLHALDIAVCRYLKAVFNLSGYDLKFAAYLFVTYAIEVRADELYPIYQAVLDDAKSKVNVKSIILEEEGHLEEMINQLVSFSNDWENHATEVIKIEKALFDGWVTALATELPISA
;
A
#
# COMPACT_ATOMS: atom_id res chain seq x y z
N MET A 1 10.46 -14.73 4.24
CA MET A 1 11.05 -14.04 3.08
C MET A 1 11.01 -12.52 3.25
N LEU A 2 9.84 -11.93 3.51
CA LEU A 2 9.73 -10.47 3.72
C LEU A 2 10.64 -9.94 4.84
N THR A 3 10.59 -10.53 6.05
CA THR A 3 11.43 -10.08 7.18
C THR A 3 12.94 -10.14 6.89
N SER A 4 13.42 -11.18 6.20
CA SER A 4 14.83 -11.29 5.82
C SER A 4 15.22 -10.22 4.79
N ASN A 5 14.36 -9.95 3.81
CA ASN A 5 14.55 -8.88 2.84
C ASN A 5 14.64 -7.52 3.55
N LEU A 6 13.71 -7.24 4.48
CA LEU A 6 13.69 -6.00 5.25
C LEU A 6 14.95 -5.84 6.11
N LYS A 7 15.46 -6.91 6.73
CA LYS A 7 16.72 -6.86 7.48
C LYS A 7 17.89 -6.47 6.57
N SER A 8 18.00 -7.06 5.38
CA SER A 8 19.02 -6.69 4.40
C SER A 8 18.87 -5.24 3.92
N ILE A 9 17.64 -4.80 3.67
CA ILE A 9 17.33 -3.43 3.24
C ILE A 9 17.73 -2.42 4.32
N VAL A 10 17.32 -2.63 5.57
CA VAL A 10 17.57 -1.68 6.68
C VAL A 10 19.04 -1.62 7.06
N SER A 11 19.83 -2.67 6.76
CA SER A 11 21.28 -2.67 7.01
C SER A 11 22.11 -1.81 6.04
N ASP A 12 21.52 -1.36 4.92
CA ASP A 12 22.19 -0.53 3.92
C ASP A 12 21.44 0.79 3.72
N ASN A 13 22.12 1.92 3.92
CA ASN A 13 21.48 3.24 3.87
C ASN A 13 20.85 3.57 2.50
N VAL A 14 21.44 3.11 1.39
CA VAL A 14 20.91 3.37 0.05
C VAL A 14 19.68 2.51 -0.20
N LEU A 15 19.72 1.23 0.13
CA LEU A 15 18.56 0.34 0.03
C LEU A 15 17.43 0.80 0.95
N HIS A 16 17.76 1.21 2.18
CA HIS A 16 16.77 1.69 3.15
C HIS A 16 16.10 2.99 2.68
N ALA A 17 16.87 3.93 2.12
CA ALA A 17 16.31 5.14 1.50
C ALA A 17 15.38 4.80 0.32
N LYS A 18 15.77 3.88 -0.56
CA LYS A 18 14.92 3.42 -1.68
C LYS A 18 13.66 2.72 -1.18
N TRP A 19 13.75 1.93 -0.11
CA TRP A 19 12.59 1.27 0.50
C TRP A 19 11.57 2.27 1.02
N LEU A 20 12.01 3.27 1.81
CA LEU A 20 11.14 4.35 2.27
C LEU A 20 10.52 5.12 1.10
N ASN A 21 11.30 5.38 0.05
CA ASN A 21 10.81 6.05 -1.15
C ASN A 21 9.81 5.19 -1.95
N THR A 22 9.96 3.87 -1.89
CA THR A 22 9.07 2.88 -2.51
C THR A 22 7.73 2.84 -1.79
N LEU A 23 7.72 2.75 -0.45
CA LEU A 23 6.50 2.84 0.34
C LEU A 23 5.82 4.21 0.16
N SER A 24 6.60 5.29 0.22
CA SER A 24 6.12 6.66 -0.02
C SER A 24 5.45 6.81 -1.40
N TYR A 25 6.01 6.17 -2.43
CA TYR A 25 5.39 6.12 -3.75
C TYR A 25 4.05 5.37 -3.73
N MET A 26 3.98 4.22 -3.06
CA MET A 26 2.78 3.39 -2.98
C MET A 26 1.64 4.12 -2.25
N GLU A 27 1.91 4.77 -1.12
CA GLU A 27 0.90 5.58 -0.41
C GLU A 27 0.41 6.75 -1.27
N ASN A 28 1.32 7.44 -1.95
CA ASN A 28 0.92 8.53 -2.85
C ASN A 28 0.12 8.02 -4.07
N ALA A 29 0.39 6.81 -4.54
CA ALA A 29 -0.39 6.18 -5.60
C ALA A 29 -1.78 5.76 -5.10
N GLY A 30 -1.87 5.25 -3.87
CA GLY A 30 -3.12 4.98 -3.15
C GLY A 30 -3.97 6.23 -3.03
N ALA A 31 -3.42 7.30 -2.43
CA ALA A 31 -4.08 8.60 -2.28
C ALA A 31 -4.69 9.12 -3.60
N LYS A 32 -3.88 9.12 -4.68
CA LYS A 32 -4.35 9.55 -6.01
C LYS A 32 -5.48 8.68 -6.55
N LYS A 33 -5.44 7.39 -6.28
CA LYS A 33 -6.48 6.45 -6.72
C LYS A 33 -7.77 6.68 -5.94
N ILE A 34 -7.68 6.88 -4.62
CA ILE A 34 -8.82 7.22 -3.77
C ILE A 34 -9.47 8.51 -4.28
N SER A 35 -8.69 9.59 -4.46
CA SER A 35 -9.23 10.84 -5.02
C SER A 35 -9.81 10.64 -6.42
N ALA A 36 -9.16 9.84 -7.26
CA ALA A 36 -9.69 9.54 -8.58
C ALA A 36 -10.99 8.72 -8.53
N SER A 37 -11.33 8.07 -7.42
CA SER A 37 -12.55 7.26 -7.25
C SER A 37 -13.80 8.06 -6.86
N GLU A 38 -13.63 9.32 -6.45
CA GLU A 38 -14.71 10.23 -6.05
C GLU A 38 -15.86 10.32 -7.07
N HIS A 39 -17.09 10.47 -6.56
CA HIS A 39 -18.23 10.89 -7.37
C HIS A 39 -18.05 12.35 -7.78
N LYS A 40 -18.63 12.76 -8.91
CA LYS A 40 -18.51 14.16 -9.38
C LYS A 40 -19.18 15.18 -8.44
N GLU A 41 -20.15 14.72 -7.65
CA GLU A 41 -21.00 15.58 -6.80
C GLU A 41 -21.19 15.02 -5.39
N ASN A 42 -21.19 13.70 -5.23
CA ASN A 42 -21.58 13.02 -3.98
C ASN A 42 -20.33 12.51 -3.27
N VAL A 43 -19.46 13.44 -2.88
CA VAL A 43 -18.22 13.13 -2.15
C VAL A 43 -18.51 13.18 -0.65
N ASN A 44 -18.20 12.09 0.06
CA ASN A 44 -18.42 11.99 1.50
C ASN A 44 -17.16 12.36 2.30
N LEU A 45 -17.31 12.53 3.61
CA LEU A 45 -16.20 12.88 4.49
C LEU A 45 -15.11 11.79 4.54
N ILE A 46 -15.52 10.51 4.48
CA ILE A 46 -14.63 9.36 4.64
C ILE A 46 -13.59 9.32 3.52
N ILE A 47 -14.02 9.42 2.26
CA ILE A 47 -13.10 9.35 1.12
C ILE A 47 -12.11 10.52 1.08
N LEU A 48 -12.56 11.72 1.49
CA LEU A 48 -11.71 12.91 1.58
C LEU A 48 -10.67 12.78 2.70
N LYS A 49 -11.11 12.31 3.87
CA LYS A 49 -10.24 12.06 5.02
C LYS A 49 -9.16 11.04 4.63
N HIS A 50 -9.57 9.91 4.08
CA HIS A 50 -8.68 8.81 3.70
C HIS A 50 -7.62 9.27 2.68
N ALA A 51 -8.03 9.93 1.59
CA ALA A 51 -7.08 10.44 0.61
C ALA A 51 -6.08 11.46 1.19
N ALA A 52 -6.52 12.30 2.12
CA ALA A 52 -5.65 13.27 2.79
C ALA A 52 -4.64 12.59 3.72
N GLU A 53 -5.05 11.54 4.43
CA GLU A 53 -4.21 10.75 5.32
C GLU A 53 -3.17 9.95 4.53
N GLU A 54 -3.53 9.34 3.40
CA GLU A 54 -2.55 8.65 2.54
C GLU A 54 -1.51 9.58 1.92
N HIS A 55 -1.91 10.80 1.53
CA HIS A 55 -0.95 11.81 1.12
C HIS A 55 0.00 12.20 2.25
N ARG A 56 -0.48 12.22 3.50
CA ARG A 56 0.34 12.49 4.69
C ARG A 56 1.27 11.32 5.00
N HIS A 57 0.84 10.07 4.85
CA HIS A 57 1.71 8.88 4.98
C HIS A 57 2.85 8.92 3.97
N ALA A 58 2.52 9.18 2.70
CA ALA A 58 3.51 9.35 1.65
C ALA A 58 4.55 10.43 1.98
N TYR A 59 4.09 11.62 2.39
CA TYR A 59 4.96 12.71 2.82
C TYR A 59 5.83 12.31 4.02
N TYR A 60 5.25 11.66 5.02
CA TYR A 60 5.95 11.23 6.23
C TYR A 60 7.08 10.26 5.89
N LEU A 61 6.81 9.20 5.12
CA LEU A 61 7.82 8.23 4.69
C LEU A 61 8.97 8.90 3.93
N LYS A 62 8.66 9.83 3.02
CA LYS A 62 9.67 10.62 2.30
C LYS A 62 10.53 11.44 3.27
N LYS A 63 9.91 12.08 4.26
CA LYS A 63 10.60 12.86 5.29
C LYS A 63 11.53 11.99 6.13
N GLN A 64 11.18 10.73 6.41
CA GLN A 64 12.03 9.82 7.18
C GLN A 64 13.37 9.52 6.48
N ILE A 65 13.46 9.62 5.14
CA ILE A 65 14.70 9.44 4.38
C ILE A 65 15.80 10.40 4.87
N SER A 66 15.44 11.62 5.29
CA SER A 66 16.38 12.60 5.84
C SER A 66 17.10 12.14 7.13
N LYS A 67 16.55 11.15 7.84
CA LYS A 67 17.19 10.54 9.02
C LYS A 67 18.28 9.53 8.64
N ILE A 68 18.30 9.09 7.39
CA ILE A 68 19.30 8.22 6.78
C ILE A 68 20.32 9.11 6.05
N ASP A 69 19.89 9.78 4.98
CA ASP A 69 20.66 10.76 4.21
C ASP A 69 19.70 11.63 3.37
N GLY A 70 19.69 12.95 3.65
CA GLY A 70 18.82 13.92 2.97
C GLY A 70 19.13 14.16 1.48
N ALA A 71 20.25 13.65 0.97
CA ALA A 71 20.59 13.75 -0.45
C ALA A 71 19.98 12.62 -1.31
N LEU A 72 19.58 11.50 -0.70
CA LEU A 72 19.08 10.32 -1.39
C LEU A 72 17.60 10.42 -1.77
N CYS A 73 17.23 9.77 -2.87
CA CYS A 73 15.84 9.46 -3.25
C CYS A 73 14.89 10.68 -3.28
N LYS A 74 15.26 11.72 -4.06
CA LYS A 74 14.52 13.00 -4.11
C LYS A 74 13.22 12.89 -4.91
N THR A 75 13.11 11.92 -5.81
CA THR A 75 12.02 11.77 -6.77
C THR A 75 11.44 10.34 -6.71
N TYR A 76 10.61 9.96 -7.68
CA TYR A 76 10.12 8.58 -7.87
C TYR A 76 10.62 7.99 -9.20
N THR A 77 11.83 8.40 -9.61
CA THR A 77 12.50 7.78 -10.76
C THR A 77 12.79 6.32 -10.48
N ASN A 78 12.90 5.50 -11.53
CA ASN A 78 13.11 4.06 -11.37
C ASN A 78 14.40 3.73 -10.62
N ALA A 79 15.42 4.59 -10.71
CA ALA A 79 16.69 4.39 -10.01
C ALA A 79 16.57 4.57 -8.49
N GLU A 80 15.55 5.29 -8.01
CA GLU A 80 15.33 5.63 -6.60
C GLU A 80 14.25 4.77 -5.93
N LEU A 81 13.75 3.75 -6.62
CA LEU A 81 12.76 2.80 -6.10
C LEU A 81 13.37 1.39 -6.11
N LEU A 82 12.85 0.53 -5.23
CA LEU A 82 13.09 -0.90 -5.30
C LEU A 82 12.01 -1.53 -6.18
N SER A 83 12.42 -2.47 -7.04
CA SER A 83 11.54 -3.18 -7.97
C SER A 83 10.55 -2.26 -8.70
N PRO A 84 11.04 -1.20 -9.37
CA PRO A 84 10.21 -0.10 -9.86
C PRO A 84 9.05 -0.56 -10.74
N ASN A 85 9.24 -1.59 -11.56
CA ASN A 85 8.16 -2.12 -12.38
C ASN A 85 7.07 -2.76 -11.51
N HIS A 86 7.43 -3.70 -10.63
CA HIS A 86 6.46 -4.36 -9.75
C HIS A 86 5.77 -3.35 -8.81
N THR A 87 6.52 -2.40 -8.24
CA THR A 87 6.01 -1.33 -7.39
C THR A 87 5.00 -0.43 -8.13
N LYS A 88 5.34 0.06 -9.32
CA LYS A 88 4.47 0.99 -10.07
C LYS A 88 3.21 0.34 -10.62
N TYR A 89 3.29 -0.95 -10.97
CA TYR A 89 2.15 -1.68 -11.48
C TYR A 89 1.28 -2.30 -10.40
N TYR A 90 1.75 -2.39 -9.15
CA TYR A 90 1.07 -3.10 -8.06
C TYR A 90 -0.42 -2.76 -7.92
N LEU A 91 -0.72 -1.50 -7.58
CA LEU A 91 -2.08 -1.03 -7.35
C LEU A 91 -2.94 -1.07 -8.62
N HIS A 92 -2.34 -0.86 -9.79
CA HIS A 92 -3.06 -0.87 -11.05
C HIS A 92 -3.43 -2.29 -11.49
N ALA A 93 -2.52 -3.25 -11.31
CA ALA A 93 -2.78 -4.67 -11.58
C ALA A 93 -3.87 -5.20 -10.64
N LEU A 94 -3.80 -4.84 -9.35
CA LEU A 94 -4.83 -5.17 -8.38
C LEU A 94 -6.19 -4.58 -8.80
N ASP A 95 -6.21 -3.30 -9.18
CA ASP A 95 -7.44 -2.62 -9.64
C ASP A 95 -8.11 -3.33 -10.80
N ILE A 96 -7.35 -3.67 -11.84
CA ILE A 96 -7.87 -4.35 -13.03
C ILE A 96 -8.44 -5.72 -12.67
N ALA A 97 -7.70 -6.49 -11.86
CA ALA A 97 -8.10 -7.84 -11.48
C ALA A 97 -9.38 -7.82 -10.63
N VAL A 98 -9.46 -6.91 -9.65
CA VAL A 98 -10.64 -6.74 -8.79
C VAL A 98 -11.82 -6.20 -9.57
N CYS A 99 -11.64 -5.20 -10.44
CA CYS A 99 -12.71 -4.71 -11.32
C CYS A 99 -13.30 -5.85 -12.19
N ARG A 100 -12.45 -6.75 -12.71
CA ARG A 100 -12.92 -7.90 -13.49
C ARG A 100 -13.76 -8.84 -12.64
N TYR A 101 -13.32 -9.14 -11.43
CA TYR A 101 -14.05 -9.97 -10.47
C TYR A 101 -15.41 -9.35 -10.11
N LEU A 102 -15.41 -8.09 -9.67
CA LEU A 102 -16.62 -7.39 -9.24
C LEU A 102 -17.63 -7.23 -10.37
N LYS A 103 -17.15 -6.95 -11.60
CA LYS A 103 -18.02 -6.91 -12.78
C LYS A 103 -18.69 -8.25 -13.05
N ALA A 104 -17.97 -9.37 -12.88
CA ALA A 104 -18.52 -10.69 -13.12
C ALA A 104 -19.54 -11.12 -12.04
N VAL A 105 -19.29 -10.77 -10.78
CA VAL A 105 -20.09 -11.24 -9.64
C VAL A 105 -21.29 -10.35 -9.37
N PHE A 106 -21.13 -9.03 -9.46
CA PHE A 106 -22.19 -8.06 -9.15
C PHE A 106 -22.85 -7.45 -10.40
N ASN A 107 -22.36 -7.77 -11.60
CA ASN A 107 -22.85 -7.18 -12.86
C ASN A 107 -22.80 -5.63 -12.87
N LEU A 108 -21.82 -5.05 -12.19
CA LEU A 108 -21.67 -3.59 -12.06
C LEU A 108 -21.02 -2.97 -13.30
N SER A 109 -21.29 -1.67 -13.50
CA SER A 109 -20.67 -0.87 -14.55
C SER A 109 -20.55 0.60 -14.12
N GLY A 110 -19.83 1.40 -14.92
CA GLY A 110 -19.74 2.84 -14.69
C GLY A 110 -19.22 3.21 -13.30
N TYR A 111 -19.92 4.12 -12.62
CA TYR A 111 -19.52 4.59 -11.30
C TYR A 111 -19.65 3.50 -10.22
N ASP A 112 -20.69 2.67 -10.26
CA ASP A 112 -20.91 1.66 -9.21
C ASP A 112 -19.78 0.63 -9.19
N LEU A 113 -19.29 0.22 -10.37
CA LEU A 113 -18.12 -0.66 -10.46
C LEU A 113 -16.86 0.02 -9.88
N LYS A 114 -16.67 1.29 -10.19
CA LYS A 114 -15.52 2.08 -9.70
C LYS A 114 -15.56 2.25 -8.19
N PHE A 115 -16.74 2.52 -7.63
CA PHE A 115 -16.93 2.67 -6.19
C PHE A 115 -16.74 1.33 -5.47
N ALA A 116 -17.32 0.24 -5.99
CA ALA A 116 -17.07 -1.09 -5.45
C ALA A 116 -15.58 -1.47 -5.50
N ALA A 117 -14.89 -1.16 -6.60
CA ALA A 117 -13.45 -1.37 -6.73
C ALA A 117 -12.65 -0.54 -5.72
N TYR A 118 -13.05 0.70 -5.45
CA TYR A 118 -12.47 1.49 -4.35
C TYR A 118 -12.61 0.75 -3.03
N LEU A 119 -13.82 0.34 -2.62
CA LEU A 119 -14.03 -0.33 -1.34
C LEU A 119 -13.18 -1.58 -1.17
N PHE A 120 -13.23 -2.50 -2.14
CA PHE A 120 -12.55 -3.79 -2.04
C PHE A 120 -11.03 -3.68 -2.24
N VAL A 121 -10.56 -2.84 -3.17
CA VAL A 121 -9.11 -2.69 -3.38
C VAL A 121 -8.50 -1.97 -2.19
N THR A 122 -9.11 -0.90 -1.70
CA THR A 122 -8.61 -0.17 -0.53
C THR A 122 -8.56 -1.12 0.67
N TYR A 123 -9.65 -1.82 1.00
CA TYR A 123 -9.65 -2.83 2.06
C TYR A 123 -8.49 -3.83 1.97
N ALA A 124 -8.22 -4.40 0.79
CA ALA A 124 -7.12 -5.35 0.65
C ALA A 124 -5.74 -4.72 0.83
N ILE A 125 -5.58 -3.45 0.51
CA ILE A 125 -4.36 -2.68 0.75
C ILE A 125 -4.21 -2.34 2.24
N GLU A 126 -5.28 -1.95 2.93
CA GLU A 126 -5.29 -1.72 4.38
C GLU A 126 -4.87 -3.00 5.13
N VAL A 127 -5.43 -4.15 4.76
CA VAL A 127 -5.03 -5.46 5.33
C VAL A 127 -3.54 -5.73 5.08
N ARG A 128 -3.02 -5.38 3.90
CA ARG A 128 -1.59 -5.53 3.60
C ARG A 128 -0.72 -4.58 4.42
N ALA A 129 -1.16 -3.35 4.62
CA ALA A 129 -0.45 -2.34 5.41
C ALA A 129 -0.40 -2.74 6.89
N ASP A 130 -1.51 -3.23 7.44
CA ASP A 130 -1.62 -3.80 8.80
C ASP A 130 -0.66 -4.97 9.00
N GLU A 131 -0.39 -5.79 7.98
CA GLU A 131 0.64 -6.84 8.05
C GLU A 131 2.08 -6.30 7.87
N LEU A 132 2.30 -5.41 6.89
CA LEU A 132 3.63 -4.99 6.46
C LEU A 132 4.31 -4.07 7.47
N TYR A 133 3.61 -3.05 7.95
CA TYR A 133 4.19 -2.00 8.78
C TYR A 133 4.67 -2.51 10.15
N PRO A 134 3.95 -3.39 10.87
CA PRO A 134 4.45 -3.97 12.11
C PRO A 134 5.72 -4.80 11.91
N ILE A 135 5.81 -5.59 10.83
CA ILE A 135 7.03 -6.36 10.51
C ILE A 135 8.19 -5.41 10.25
N TYR A 136 7.97 -4.34 9.48
CA TYR A 136 8.98 -3.35 9.20
C TYR A 136 9.42 -2.59 10.47
N GLN A 137 8.48 -2.19 11.33
CA GLN A 137 8.78 -1.53 12.60
C GLN A 137 9.61 -2.42 13.53
N ALA A 138 9.30 -3.72 13.61
CA ALA A 138 10.10 -4.66 14.39
C ALA A 138 11.55 -4.74 13.89
N VAL A 139 11.76 -4.77 12.56
CA VAL A 139 13.10 -4.75 11.97
C VAL A 139 13.83 -3.43 12.27
N LEU A 140 13.13 -2.29 12.23
CA LEU A 140 13.70 -0.98 12.59
C LEU A 140 14.11 -0.93 14.06
N ASP A 141 13.30 -1.48 14.97
CA ASP A 141 13.58 -1.54 16.40
C ASP A 141 14.79 -2.44 16.69
N ASP A 142 14.86 -3.63 16.07
CA ASP A 142 16.02 -4.55 16.16
C ASP A 142 17.32 -3.87 15.69
N ALA A 143 17.24 -3.12 14.59
CA ALA A 143 18.38 -2.37 14.03
C ALA A 143 18.70 -1.06 14.79
N LYS A 144 17.90 -0.69 15.80
CA LYS A 144 17.97 0.60 16.51
C LYS A 144 17.96 1.79 15.54
N SER A 145 17.16 1.70 14.49
CA SER A 145 17.05 2.73 13.47
C SER A 145 16.44 4.02 14.03
N LYS A 146 16.87 5.17 13.48
CA LYS A 146 16.23 6.48 13.77
C LYS A 146 14.88 6.63 13.06
N VAL A 147 14.64 5.82 12.03
CA VAL A 147 13.38 5.74 11.31
C VAL A 147 12.37 4.95 12.14
N ASN A 148 11.13 5.38 12.12
CA ASN A 148 9.98 4.64 12.66
C ASN A 148 8.75 4.87 11.78
N VAL A 149 7.77 3.98 11.91
CA VAL A 149 6.49 4.00 11.19
C VAL A 149 5.31 3.78 12.15
N LYS A 150 5.53 3.90 13.47
CA LYS A 150 4.50 3.69 14.52
C LYS A 150 3.26 4.56 14.35
N SER A 151 3.44 5.80 13.87
CA SER A 151 2.31 6.69 13.60
C SER A 151 1.44 6.21 12.45
N ILE A 152 2.04 5.60 11.42
CA ILE A 152 1.30 5.02 10.30
C ILE A 152 0.48 3.84 10.81
N ILE A 153 1.11 2.90 11.53
CA ILE A 153 0.43 1.71 12.10
C ILE A 153 -0.84 2.09 12.86
N LEU A 154 -0.78 3.12 13.71
CA LEU A 154 -1.95 3.58 14.48
C LEU A 154 -3.08 4.15 13.61
N GLU A 155 -2.75 4.72 12.46
CA GLU A 155 -3.70 5.37 11.56
C GLU A 155 -4.37 4.32 10.64
N GLU A 156 -3.62 3.33 10.16
CA GLU A 156 -4.10 2.20 9.33
C GLU A 156 -5.17 1.36 10.06
N GLU A 157 -5.07 1.19 11.39
CA GLU A 157 -6.09 0.50 12.19
C GLU A 157 -7.49 1.15 12.03
N GLY A 158 -7.53 2.49 11.97
CA GLY A 158 -8.78 3.23 11.77
C GLY A 158 -9.30 3.14 10.33
N HIS A 159 -8.39 3.14 9.34
CA HIS A 159 -8.76 2.99 7.93
C HIS A 159 -9.40 1.64 7.65
N LEU A 160 -8.83 0.56 8.20
CA LEU A 160 -9.37 -0.78 8.06
C LEU A 160 -10.79 -0.89 8.64
N GLU A 161 -11.03 -0.33 9.84
CA GLU A 161 -12.37 -0.30 10.45
C GLU A 161 -13.37 0.46 9.57
N GLU A 162 -12.98 1.62 9.03
CA GLU A 162 -13.82 2.41 8.13
C GLU A 162 -14.17 1.66 6.84
N MET A 163 -13.22 0.93 6.26
CA MET A 163 -13.45 0.12 5.06
C MET A 163 -14.38 -1.06 5.34
N ILE A 164 -14.20 -1.76 6.47
CA ILE A 164 -15.08 -2.86 6.88
C ILE A 164 -16.53 -2.36 7.02
N ASN A 165 -16.74 -1.22 7.68
CA ASN A 165 -18.08 -0.66 7.86
C ASN A 165 -18.77 -0.33 6.51
N GLN A 166 -18.01 0.18 5.53
CA GLN A 166 -18.53 0.42 4.19
C GLN A 166 -18.83 -0.89 3.43
N LEU A 167 -18.00 -1.91 3.58
CA LEU A 167 -18.20 -3.22 2.94
C LEU A 167 -19.42 -3.97 3.51
N VAL A 168 -19.60 -3.95 4.83
CA VAL A 168 -20.80 -4.49 5.52
C VAL A 168 -22.07 -3.84 4.97
N SER A 169 -22.03 -2.52 4.73
CA SER A 169 -23.16 -1.78 4.17
C SER A 169 -23.37 -2.05 2.68
N PHE A 170 -22.30 -2.40 1.95
CA PHE A 170 -22.31 -2.62 0.51
C PHE A 170 -22.88 -4.00 0.12
N SER A 171 -22.53 -5.06 0.85
CA SER A 171 -23.00 -6.42 0.57
C SER A 171 -23.13 -7.26 1.85
N ASN A 172 -24.23 -8.00 1.98
CA ASN A 172 -24.39 -8.97 3.07
C ASN A 172 -23.36 -10.11 3.01
N ASP A 173 -22.79 -10.37 1.84
CA ASP A 173 -21.78 -11.41 1.59
C ASP A 173 -20.38 -10.83 1.35
N TRP A 174 -20.11 -9.63 1.88
CA TRP A 174 -18.87 -8.91 1.62
C TRP A 174 -17.62 -9.70 2.01
N GLU A 175 -17.67 -10.53 3.07
CA GLU A 175 -16.53 -11.32 3.55
C GLU A 175 -16.04 -12.35 2.52
N ASN A 176 -16.97 -12.99 1.79
CA ASN A 176 -16.61 -13.92 0.73
C ASN A 176 -15.95 -13.20 -0.44
N HIS A 177 -16.46 -12.03 -0.81
CA HIS A 177 -15.84 -11.20 -1.86
C HIS A 177 -14.48 -10.64 -1.42
N ALA A 178 -14.36 -10.19 -0.17
CA ALA A 178 -13.12 -9.73 0.43
C ALA A 178 -12.06 -10.85 0.43
N THR A 179 -12.46 -12.08 0.75
CA THR A 179 -11.58 -13.25 0.68
C THR A 179 -11.02 -13.48 -0.73
N GLU A 180 -11.86 -13.38 -1.78
CA GLU A 180 -11.39 -13.50 -3.16
C GLU A 180 -10.45 -12.36 -3.56
N VAL A 181 -10.75 -11.13 -3.12
CA VAL A 181 -9.91 -9.96 -3.40
C VAL A 181 -8.56 -10.05 -2.67
N ILE A 182 -8.53 -10.50 -1.41
CA ILE A 182 -7.30 -10.76 -0.66
C ILE A 182 -6.43 -11.82 -1.36
N LYS A 183 -7.02 -12.86 -1.95
CA LYS A 183 -6.25 -13.86 -2.74
C LYS A 183 -5.56 -13.22 -3.95
N ILE A 184 -6.26 -12.33 -4.65
CA ILE A 184 -5.72 -11.58 -5.80
C ILE A 184 -4.57 -10.68 -5.33
N GLU A 185 -4.78 -9.90 -4.27
CA GLU A 185 -3.75 -9.03 -3.67
C GLU A 185 -2.53 -9.84 -3.25
N LYS A 186 -2.75 -10.95 -2.54
CA LYS A 186 -1.68 -11.80 -2.04
C LYS A 186 -0.79 -12.35 -3.16
N ALA A 187 -1.36 -12.76 -4.28
CA ALA A 187 -0.57 -13.23 -5.42
C ALA A 187 0.33 -12.13 -6.00
N LEU A 188 -0.18 -10.89 -6.06
CA LEU A 188 0.61 -9.73 -6.47
C LEU A 188 1.68 -9.39 -5.44
N PHE A 189 1.34 -9.45 -4.14
CA PHE A 189 2.27 -9.20 -3.04
C PHE A 189 3.44 -10.17 -3.05
N ASP A 190 3.15 -11.47 -3.15
CA ASP A 190 4.18 -12.50 -3.18
C ASP A 190 5.11 -12.34 -4.39
N GLY A 191 4.56 -11.94 -5.55
CA GLY A 191 5.34 -11.55 -6.74
C GLY A 191 6.23 -10.33 -6.51
N TRP A 192 5.71 -9.29 -5.85
CA TRP A 192 6.47 -8.10 -5.49
C TRP A 192 7.60 -8.42 -4.49
N VAL A 193 7.32 -9.21 -3.45
CA VAL A 193 8.34 -9.65 -2.47
C VAL A 193 9.44 -10.49 -3.11
N THR A 194 9.08 -11.34 -4.08
CA THR A 194 10.04 -12.13 -4.85
C THR A 194 10.93 -11.21 -5.70
N ALA A 195 10.35 -10.22 -6.38
CA ALA A 195 11.10 -9.25 -7.17
C ALA A 195 12.07 -8.43 -6.30
N LEU A 196 11.62 -7.99 -5.12
CA LEU A 196 12.49 -7.30 -4.16
C LEU A 196 13.71 -8.15 -3.82
N ALA A 197 13.52 -9.43 -3.51
CA ALA A 197 14.62 -10.32 -3.14
C ALA A 197 15.69 -10.45 -4.25
N THR A 198 15.30 -10.36 -5.52
CA THR A 198 16.25 -10.44 -6.65
C THR A 198 17.15 -9.22 -6.77
N GLU A 199 16.77 -8.08 -6.20
CA GLU A 199 17.57 -6.85 -6.21
C GLU A 199 18.46 -6.71 -4.98
N LEU A 200 18.26 -7.57 -3.97
CA LEU A 200 19.06 -7.53 -2.76
C LEU A 200 20.38 -8.28 -2.96
N PRO A 201 21.47 -7.77 -2.36
CA PRO A 201 22.73 -8.50 -2.36
C PRO A 201 22.54 -9.86 -1.69
N ILE A 202 23.07 -10.91 -2.30
CA ILE A 202 23.10 -12.24 -1.70
C ILE A 202 23.89 -12.12 -0.41
N SER A 203 23.23 -12.38 0.72
CA SER A 203 23.88 -12.45 2.02
C SER A 203 24.92 -13.57 1.95
N ALA A 204 26.21 -13.23 2.07
CA ALA A 204 27.29 -14.20 2.17
C ALA A 204 27.27 -14.91 3.53
#